data_AF-A0A352R7C3-F1
#
_entry.id   AF-A0A352R7C3-F1
#
_cell.length_a   1.000
_cell.length_b   1.000
_cell.length_c   1.000
_cell.angle_alpha   90.00
_cell.angle_beta   90.00
_cell.angle_gamma   90.00
#
_symmetry.space_group_name_H-M   'P 1'
#
loop_
_entity.id
_entity.type
_entity.pdbx_description
1 polymer ?
#
loop_
_entity_poly.entity_id
_entity_poly.type
_entity_poly.pdbx_seq_one_letter_code
_entity_poly.pdbx_strand_id
1 'polypeptide(L)'
;TWSNNFASVSDTCGATGSATVTFTATDNCGNASTTSATFTIIDDTDPTITTQAANLEVQCDGNGNTAQLNAWLASNGGAVASDVCSNVTWSNNFASVSDTCGATGSATVTFTATDNCGNASTTSATFTIIDDTDPTITTQASNLEVQCDGAGNTAQLNAWLASNGGAVASDVCSTVTWTNNFASVSDTCGATGSATVTFTATDNCGNSSTTSATFTIIDDTDPIFTSELPQDISVSCDAIPNPANMSGSDNCGEVTITVLDTIDREESQCEGEYIISRTWTITDSCNNSSSYTQTITVFDNTPPVLTTPLDAQISVLCSEIPEIPELVFTDNCSGIQDVVYNETSTIISIYAYVIVREWIVSDNCGNEASFTQTINVSVEEPFDAIPFAICIEENPIDLFTILDDSIPTNGTWVEVTNSGGLTGSIFNPSNVTLGYYTIRYIVELEDDACPMIYEIYLNVNDDCVVLPACDITVYNAVSPNDDSSNDFFFIDGLECYPDNTVEIYNRWGILVYDERGYDNNLKSFKGISEGKNTINKNELLPDGTYFYILKYTDEENKNHDRSGYLYLNR
;
A
#
# COMPACT_ATOMS: atom_id res chain seq x y z
N THR A 1 74.35 128.56 -74.31
CA THR A 1 73.86 127.98 -73.05
C THR A 1 72.97 126.78 -73.34
N TRP A 2 72.85 125.85 -72.40
CA TRP A 2 71.95 124.69 -72.51
C TRP A 2 70.78 124.85 -71.53
N SER A 3 69.57 124.51 -71.98
CA SER A 3 68.39 124.38 -71.13
C SER A 3 67.60 123.13 -71.51
N ASN A 4 66.72 122.68 -70.62
CA ASN A 4 65.76 121.63 -70.91
C ASN A 4 64.39 121.97 -70.29
N ASN A 5 63.34 121.30 -70.75
CA ASN A 5 61.97 121.50 -70.29
C ASN A 5 61.46 120.38 -69.36
N PHE A 6 62.35 119.59 -68.74
CA PHE A 6 61.91 118.54 -67.82
C PHE A 6 61.16 119.14 -66.63
N ALA A 7 59.99 118.58 -66.33
CA ALA A 7 59.17 119.00 -65.20
C ALA A 7 58.90 117.80 -64.26
N SER A 8 58.29 116.75 -64.79
CA SER A 8 58.00 115.49 -64.09
C SER A 8 57.89 114.35 -65.10
N VAL A 9 57.90 113.11 -64.61
CA VAL A 9 57.44 111.95 -65.37
C VAL A 9 55.91 111.86 -65.33
N SER A 10 55.29 111.28 -66.35
CA SER A 10 53.87 110.91 -66.33
C SER A 10 53.63 109.77 -65.36
N ASP A 11 52.49 109.71 -64.68
CA ASP A 11 52.08 108.55 -63.89
C ASP A 11 51.55 107.45 -64.83
N THR A 12 52.22 106.29 -64.85
CA THR A 12 51.78 105.12 -65.64
C THR A 12 51.24 104.01 -64.75
N CYS A 13 52.10 103.41 -63.92
CA CYS A 13 51.72 102.39 -62.95
C CYS A 13 52.69 102.41 -61.76
N GLY A 14 52.20 102.51 -60.52
CA GLY A 14 53.08 102.59 -59.35
C GLY A 14 54.01 103.80 -59.39
N ALA A 15 55.29 103.64 -59.00
CA ALA A 15 56.31 104.69 -59.10
C ALA A 15 56.99 104.78 -60.50
N THR A 16 56.37 104.19 -61.53
CA THR A 16 56.88 104.25 -62.92
C THR A 16 56.38 105.49 -63.66
N GLY A 17 57.00 105.78 -64.81
CA GLY A 17 56.60 106.93 -65.61
C GLY A 17 57.51 107.20 -66.80
N SER A 18 57.06 108.06 -67.70
CA SER A 18 57.86 108.49 -68.85
C SER A 18 57.91 110.02 -68.95
N ALA A 19 59.06 110.55 -69.36
CA ALA A 19 59.21 111.96 -69.68
C ALA A 19 59.96 112.10 -71.01
N THR A 20 59.37 112.84 -71.94
CA THR A 20 60.07 113.30 -73.14
C THR A 20 60.65 114.68 -72.86
N VAL A 21 61.97 114.74 -72.76
CA VAL A 21 62.71 115.96 -72.44
C VAL A 21 63.31 116.54 -73.71
N THR A 22 62.95 117.79 -74.01
CA THR A 22 63.52 118.57 -75.10
C THR A 22 64.67 119.42 -74.57
N PHE A 23 65.86 119.19 -75.10
CA PHE A 23 67.07 119.95 -74.82
C PHE A 23 67.24 121.04 -75.87
N THR A 24 67.49 122.28 -75.43
CA THR A 24 67.72 123.43 -76.30
C THR A 24 69.13 123.94 -76.09
N ALA A 25 69.91 123.98 -77.17
CA ALA A 25 71.22 124.62 -77.21
C ALA A 25 71.08 125.97 -77.90
N THR A 26 71.41 127.06 -77.18
CA THR A 26 71.41 128.42 -77.73
C THR A 26 72.84 128.97 -77.80
N ASP A 27 73.26 129.48 -78.96
CA ASP A 27 74.57 130.12 -79.11
C ASP A 27 74.58 131.57 -78.55
N ASN A 28 75.75 132.22 -78.55
CA ASN A 28 75.89 133.60 -78.05
C ASN A 28 75.21 134.66 -78.92
N CYS A 29 74.73 134.29 -80.12
CA CYS A 29 74.04 135.16 -81.06
C CYS A 29 72.50 134.98 -81.00
N GLY A 30 72.01 134.06 -80.17
CA GLY A 30 70.57 133.81 -79.97
C GLY A 30 70.00 132.73 -80.89
N ASN A 31 70.80 132.06 -81.72
CA ASN A 31 70.32 130.94 -82.53
C ASN A 31 70.14 129.71 -81.65
N ALA A 32 69.04 128.98 -81.82
CA ALA A 32 68.73 127.79 -81.03
C ALA A 32 68.54 126.54 -81.90
N SER A 33 68.99 125.39 -81.40
CA SER A 33 68.70 124.07 -81.94
C SER A 33 68.17 123.17 -80.82
N THR A 34 67.25 122.27 -81.16
CA THR A 34 66.62 121.38 -80.19
C THR A 34 66.78 119.91 -80.58
N THR A 35 66.85 119.05 -79.57
CA THR A 35 66.72 117.60 -79.70
C THR A 35 65.92 117.07 -78.52
N SER A 36 65.32 115.89 -78.65
CA SER A 36 64.53 115.29 -77.57
C SER A 36 64.99 113.87 -77.29
N ALA A 37 64.97 113.49 -76.01
CA ALA A 37 65.13 112.10 -75.58
C ALA A 37 63.98 111.73 -74.63
N THR A 38 63.52 110.48 -74.72
CA THR A 38 62.52 109.94 -73.80
C THR A 38 63.21 109.09 -72.76
N PHE A 39 62.95 109.37 -71.49
CA PHE A 39 63.34 108.55 -70.36
C PHE A 39 62.08 107.84 -69.84
N THR A 40 62.15 106.52 -69.68
CA THR A 40 61.05 105.71 -69.17
C THR A 40 61.55 104.87 -68.01
N ILE A 41 60.85 104.96 -66.89
CA ILE A 41 60.93 104.01 -65.79
C ILE A 41 59.88 102.94 -66.09
N ILE A 42 60.30 101.69 -66.15
CA ILE A 42 59.41 100.53 -66.28
C ILE A 42 59.56 99.67 -65.03
N ASP A 43 58.50 98.97 -64.68
CA ASP A 43 58.52 97.93 -63.66
C ASP A 43 58.19 96.61 -64.33
N ASP A 44 59.22 95.78 -64.46
CA ASP A 44 59.17 94.43 -65.03
C ASP A 44 59.51 93.36 -63.98
N THR A 45 59.51 93.72 -62.70
CA THR A 45 59.86 92.84 -61.60
C THR A 45 58.61 92.34 -60.88
N ASP A 46 58.43 91.01 -60.82
CA ASP A 46 57.34 90.43 -60.04
C ASP A 46 57.47 90.78 -58.54
N PRO A 47 56.36 90.96 -57.81
CA PRO A 47 56.37 91.05 -56.35
C PRO A 47 57.12 89.88 -55.71
N THR A 48 57.84 90.13 -54.62
CA THR A 48 58.47 89.05 -53.84
C THR A 48 57.55 88.57 -52.73
N ILE A 49 57.20 87.27 -52.71
CA ILE A 49 56.54 86.63 -51.58
C ILE A 49 57.54 86.49 -50.42
N THR A 50 57.36 87.28 -49.37
CA THR A 50 58.24 87.29 -48.19
C THR A 50 57.79 86.32 -47.10
N THR A 51 56.50 86.00 -47.06
CA THR A 51 55.92 84.92 -46.24
C THR A 51 55.01 84.07 -47.13
N GLN A 52 55.26 82.76 -47.18
CA GLN A 52 54.45 81.83 -47.95
C GLN A 52 53.08 81.62 -47.29
N ALA A 53 52.06 81.26 -48.10
CA ALA A 53 50.78 80.84 -47.54
C ALA A 53 50.95 79.54 -46.74
N ALA A 54 50.22 79.41 -45.64
CA ALA A 54 50.25 78.24 -44.76
C ALA A 54 48.92 77.49 -44.77
N ASN A 55 49.00 76.16 -44.67
CA ASN A 55 47.83 75.30 -44.54
C ASN A 55 47.09 75.60 -43.23
N LEU A 56 45.78 75.37 -43.22
CA LEU A 56 44.94 75.47 -42.03
C LEU A 56 44.04 74.25 -41.95
N GLU A 57 44.12 73.53 -40.83
CA GLU A 57 43.24 72.41 -40.49
C GLU A 57 42.31 72.83 -39.36
N VAL A 58 41.02 72.52 -39.49
CA VAL A 58 40.00 72.84 -38.49
C VAL A 58 39.07 71.65 -38.26
N GLN A 59 38.60 71.51 -37.02
CA GLN A 59 37.52 70.57 -36.70
C GLN A 59 36.21 71.06 -37.30
N CYS A 60 35.47 70.14 -37.88
CA CYS A 60 34.17 70.40 -38.44
C CYS A 60 33.20 70.97 -37.38
N ASP A 61 32.44 72.00 -37.77
CA ASP A 61 31.46 72.68 -36.91
C ASP A 61 30.01 72.41 -37.32
N GLY A 62 29.80 71.44 -38.23
CA GLY A 62 28.51 71.11 -38.85
C GLY A 62 27.98 72.19 -39.80
N ASN A 63 28.71 73.30 -39.98
CA ASN A 63 28.30 74.47 -40.75
C ASN A 63 29.37 74.88 -41.80
N GLY A 64 30.24 73.94 -42.18
CA GLY A 64 31.27 74.08 -43.21
C GLY A 64 32.40 75.04 -42.85
N ASN A 65 32.57 75.39 -41.56
CA ASN A 65 33.66 76.25 -41.05
C ASN A 65 33.83 77.56 -41.82
N THR A 66 32.73 78.13 -42.31
CA THR A 66 32.73 79.27 -43.24
C THR A 66 33.44 80.51 -42.67
N ALA A 67 33.34 80.74 -41.36
CA ALA A 67 34.01 81.86 -40.71
C ALA A 67 35.55 81.70 -40.75
N GLN A 68 36.06 80.52 -40.41
CA GLN A 68 37.48 80.19 -40.43
C GLN A 68 38.03 80.20 -41.86
N LEU A 69 37.29 79.64 -42.82
CA LEU A 69 37.65 79.66 -44.24
C LEU A 69 37.74 81.09 -44.79
N ASN A 70 36.72 81.93 -44.53
CA ASN A 70 36.71 83.32 -44.99
C ASN A 70 37.84 84.14 -44.36
N ALA A 71 38.15 83.94 -43.08
CA ALA A 71 39.26 84.60 -42.42
C ALA A 71 40.62 84.17 -43.01
N TRP A 72 40.78 82.89 -43.32
CA TRP A 72 41.98 82.36 -43.95
C TRP A 72 42.16 82.88 -45.40
N LEU A 73 41.09 82.92 -46.19
CA LEU A 73 41.11 83.52 -47.54
C LEU A 73 41.42 85.02 -47.51
N ALA A 74 40.79 85.78 -46.60
CA ALA A 74 41.00 87.23 -46.46
C ALA A 74 42.42 87.60 -46.00
N SER A 75 43.11 86.69 -45.31
CA SER A 75 44.51 86.84 -44.90
C SER A 75 45.51 86.25 -45.92
N ASN A 76 45.04 85.85 -47.11
CA ASN A 76 45.85 85.20 -48.15
C ASN A 76 46.58 83.93 -47.64
N GLY A 77 45.95 83.17 -46.75
CA GLY A 77 46.59 82.05 -46.06
C GLY A 77 47.76 82.47 -45.17
N GLY A 78 47.79 83.72 -44.71
CA GLY A 78 48.91 84.33 -43.98
C GLY A 78 50.07 84.79 -44.86
N ALA A 79 49.94 84.72 -46.18
CA ALA A 79 50.98 85.14 -47.10
C ALA A 79 51.21 86.66 -47.07
N VAL A 80 52.47 87.05 -47.23
CA VAL A 80 52.89 88.45 -47.30
C VAL A 80 53.79 88.62 -48.52
N ALA A 81 53.57 89.70 -49.25
CA ALA A 81 54.36 90.06 -50.42
C ALA A 81 54.70 91.55 -50.38
N SER A 82 55.84 91.89 -50.96
CA SER A 82 56.28 93.27 -51.14
C SER A 82 56.83 93.46 -52.53
N ASP A 83 56.58 94.64 -53.10
CA ASP A 83 57.19 95.10 -54.32
C ASP A 83 57.98 96.39 -54.06
N VAL A 84 59.04 96.63 -54.83
CA VAL A 84 59.95 97.76 -54.63
C VAL A 84 59.37 99.05 -55.24
N CYS A 85 58.59 98.92 -56.32
CA CYS A 85 58.15 100.02 -57.15
C CYS A 85 56.70 100.43 -56.87
N SER A 86 55.89 99.55 -56.26
CA SER A 86 54.48 99.80 -56.03
C SER A 86 53.86 98.95 -54.90
N ASN A 87 52.56 99.16 -54.67
CA ASN A 87 51.80 98.37 -53.71
C ASN A 87 51.35 97.05 -54.35
N VAL A 88 51.17 96.02 -53.53
CA VAL A 88 50.70 94.70 -53.97
C VAL A 88 49.21 94.54 -53.69
N THR A 89 48.49 94.01 -54.67
CA THR A 89 47.10 93.55 -54.54
C THR A 89 47.05 92.02 -54.58
N TRP A 90 46.02 91.43 -53.98
CA TRP A 90 45.86 89.98 -53.89
C TRP A 90 44.57 89.51 -54.54
N SER A 91 44.65 88.36 -55.20
CA SER A 91 43.51 87.56 -55.64
C SER A 91 43.73 86.09 -55.30
N ASN A 92 42.67 85.28 -55.35
CA ASN A 92 42.77 83.85 -55.17
C ASN A 92 41.79 83.11 -56.09
N ASN A 93 42.03 81.82 -56.31
CA ASN A 93 41.24 80.96 -57.19
C ASN A 93 40.28 80.02 -56.43
N PHE A 94 39.93 80.31 -55.18
CA PHE A 94 39.04 79.45 -54.40
C PHE A 94 37.69 79.27 -55.10
N ALA A 95 37.21 78.02 -55.15
CA ALA A 95 35.93 77.67 -55.74
C ALA A 95 34.99 77.04 -54.70
N SER A 96 35.40 75.89 -54.14
CA SER A 96 34.67 75.19 -53.10
C SER A 96 35.62 74.28 -52.31
N VAL A 97 35.17 73.85 -51.14
CA VAL A 97 35.77 72.73 -50.42
C VAL A 97 35.24 71.43 -51.04
N SER A 98 36.10 70.41 -51.19
CA SER A 98 35.67 69.08 -51.63
C SER A 98 34.85 68.37 -50.56
N ASP A 99 33.99 67.42 -50.92
CA ASP A 99 33.32 66.56 -49.92
C ASP A 99 34.16 65.29 -49.68
N THR A 100 34.57 65.04 -48.44
CA THR A 100 35.27 63.79 -48.06
C THR A 100 34.37 62.85 -47.25
N CYS A 101 34.01 63.23 -46.03
CA CYS A 101 33.12 62.47 -45.16
C CYS A 101 32.25 63.44 -44.36
N GLY A 102 30.92 63.32 -44.43
CA GLY A 102 30.04 64.29 -43.80
C GLY A 102 30.27 65.72 -44.30
N ALA A 103 30.30 66.69 -43.38
CA ALA A 103 30.61 68.10 -43.64
C ALA A 103 32.12 68.42 -43.67
N THR A 104 32.99 67.41 -43.84
CA THR A 104 34.45 67.57 -43.95
C THR A 104 34.90 67.72 -45.41
N GLY A 105 36.15 68.17 -45.60
CA GLY A 105 36.63 68.45 -46.93
C GLY A 105 37.99 69.14 -46.98
N SER A 106 38.49 69.38 -48.19
CA SER A 106 39.67 70.24 -48.37
C SER A 106 39.59 71.10 -49.63
N ALA A 107 40.28 72.25 -49.61
CA ALA A 107 40.46 73.12 -50.76
C ALA A 107 41.91 73.57 -50.83
N THR A 108 42.57 73.32 -51.97
CA THR A 108 43.88 73.91 -52.25
C THR A 108 43.68 75.21 -53.02
N VAL A 109 44.14 76.32 -52.44
CA VAL A 109 43.95 77.67 -52.97
C VAL A 109 45.29 78.26 -53.35
N THR A 110 45.35 78.82 -54.55
CA THR A 110 46.49 79.60 -55.05
C THR A 110 46.18 81.08 -54.89
N PHE A 111 47.02 81.78 -54.14
CA PHE A 111 46.99 83.22 -53.95
C PHE A 111 47.97 83.88 -54.93
N THR A 112 47.50 84.90 -55.64
CA THR A 112 48.28 85.66 -56.62
C THR A 112 48.48 87.08 -56.11
N ALA A 113 49.72 87.45 -55.86
CA ALA A 113 50.16 88.81 -55.55
C ALA A 113 50.49 89.52 -56.85
N THR A 114 49.83 90.65 -57.13
CA THR A 114 50.02 91.44 -58.36
C THR A 114 50.36 92.88 -58.01
N ASP A 115 51.44 93.41 -58.57
CA ASP A 115 51.82 94.82 -58.44
C ASP A 115 50.91 95.75 -59.28
N ASN A 116 51.13 97.06 -59.22
CA ASN A 116 50.33 98.01 -59.98
C ASN A 116 50.59 97.95 -61.51
N CYS A 117 51.69 97.35 -61.95
CA CYS A 117 52.10 97.24 -63.35
C CYS A 117 51.66 95.91 -63.99
N GLY A 118 51.10 95.00 -63.20
CA GLY A 118 50.55 93.72 -63.62
C GLY A 118 51.51 92.53 -63.49
N ASN A 119 52.72 92.72 -62.94
CA ASN A 119 53.64 91.61 -62.68
C ASN A 119 53.14 90.82 -61.46
N ALA A 120 53.38 89.50 -61.42
CA ALA A 120 52.68 88.63 -60.49
C ALA A 120 53.48 87.43 -59.99
N SER A 121 53.38 87.18 -58.68
CA SER A 121 53.89 85.99 -58.00
C SER A 121 52.77 85.19 -57.36
N THR A 122 52.97 83.88 -57.18
CA THR A 122 51.95 83.00 -56.57
C THR A 122 52.51 82.16 -55.42
N THR A 123 51.62 81.81 -54.49
CA THR A 123 51.82 80.82 -53.42
C THR A 123 50.54 80.03 -53.24
N SER A 124 50.63 78.77 -52.80
CA SER A 124 49.46 77.92 -52.56
C SER A 124 49.47 77.35 -51.15
N ALA A 125 48.27 77.13 -50.61
CA ALA A 125 48.06 76.43 -49.34
C ALA A 125 46.71 75.72 -49.35
N THR A 126 46.53 74.77 -48.43
CA THR A 126 45.33 73.95 -48.31
C THR A 126 44.57 74.27 -47.03
N PHE A 127 43.27 74.48 -47.16
CA PHE A 127 42.34 74.51 -46.03
C PHE A 127 41.68 73.13 -45.92
N THR A 128 41.75 72.50 -44.75
CA THR A 128 41.20 71.18 -44.48
C THR A 128 40.22 71.25 -43.31
N ILE A 129 39.03 70.71 -43.52
CA ILE A 129 38.06 70.42 -42.48
C ILE A 129 38.18 68.92 -42.19
N ILE A 130 38.42 68.56 -40.94
CA ILE A 130 38.47 67.17 -40.47
C ILE A 130 37.38 66.92 -39.43
N ASP A 131 37.11 65.64 -39.19
CA ASP A 131 36.24 65.19 -38.11
C ASP A 131 36.92 63.99 -37.43
N ASP A 132 37.45 64.25 -36.24
CA ASP A 132 38.08 63.25 -35.37
C ASP A 132 37.28 63.02 -34.08
N THR A 133 36.03 63.48 -34.04
CA THR A 133 35.20 63.46 -32.84
C THR A 133 34.23 62.29 -32.92
N ASP A 134 34.26 61.40 -31.92
CA ASP A 134 33.30 60.30 -31.86
C ASP A 134 31.85 60.81 -31.75
N PRO A 135 30.86 60.11 -32.33
CA PRO A 135 29.46 60.36 -32.07
C PRO A 135 29.14 60.38 -30.57
N THR A 136 28.25 61.27 -30.14
CA THR A 136 27.78 61.29 -28.75
C THR A 136 26.55 60.39 -28.60
N ILE A 137 26.61 59.39 -27.72
CA ILE A 137 25.42 58.63 -27.29
C ILE A 137 24.59 59.52 -26.37
N THR A 138 23.40 59.91 -26.83
CA THR A 138 22.47 60.79 -26.09
C THR A 138 21.45 60.01 -25.28
N THR A 139 21.16 58.78 -25.69
CA THR A 139 20.35 57.80 -24.94
C THR A 139 21.09 56.47 -24.92
N GLN A 140 21.38 55.95 -23.73
CA GLN A 140 22.03 54.64 -23.58
C GLN A 140 21.09 53.50 -23.98
N ALA A 141 21.66 52.38 -24.44
CA ALA A 141 20.89 51.15 -24.62
C ALA A 141 20.35 50.68 -23.26
N SER A 142 19.15 50.10 -23.27
CA SER A 142 18.44 49.62 -22.08
C SER A 142 18.19 48.12 -22.16
N ASN A 143 18.28 47.44 -21.02
CA ASN A 143 17.97 46.02 -20.92
C ASN A 143 16.49 45.76 -21.23
N LEU A 144 16.20 44.57 -21.74
CA LEU A 144 14.83 44.10 -21.96
C LEU A 144 14.69 42.67 -21.43
N GLU A 145 13.71 42.47 -20.56
CA GLU A 145 13.33 41.17 -20.01
C GLU A 145 11.96 40.77 -20.54
N VAL A 146 11.82 39.52 -20.98
CA VAL A 146 10.57 38.98 -21.54
C VAL A 146 10.29 37.60 -20.97
N GLN A 147 9.01 37.29 -20.77
CA GLN A 147 8.57 35.93 -20.47
C GLN A 147 8.70 35.05 -21.71
N CYS A 148 9.18 33.84 -21.52
CA CYS A 148 9.41 32.89 -22.57
C CYS A 148 8.09 32.51 -23.29
N ASP A 149 8.12 32.51 -24.62
CA ASP A 149 6.96 32.22 -25.48
C ASP A 149 6.99 30.82 -26.11
N GLY A 150 7.98 30.00 -25.76
CA GLY A 150 8.24 28.70 -26.37
C GLY A 150 8.79 28.75 -27.80
N ALA A 151 8.99 29.95 -28.35
CA ALA A 151 9.49 30.20 -29.71
C ALA A 151 10.76 31.07 -29.71
N GLY A 152 11.43 31.18 -28.55
CA GLY A 152 12.68 31.91 -28.37
C GLY A 152 12.54 33.43 -28.43
N ASN A 153 11.32 33.98 -28.28
CA ASN A 153 11.03 35.42 -28.27
C ASN A 153 11.66 36.21 -29.43
N THR A 154 11.75 35.58 -30.60
CA THR A 154 12.50 36.11 -31.75
C THR A 154 11.97 37.45 -32.24
N ALA A 155 10.66 37.70 -32.15
CA ALA A 155 10.07 38.98 -32.55
C ALA A 155 10.51 40.13 -31.63
N GLN A 156 10.47 39.91 -30.32
CA GLN A 156 10.89 40.88 -29.30
C GLN A 156 12.40 41.15 -29.41
N LEU A 157 13.21 40.10 -29.57
CA LEU A 157 14.66 40.23 -29.75
C LEU A 157 15.01 41.04 -31.01
N ASN A 158 14.39 40.72 -32.15
CA ASN A 158 14.65 41.43 -33.41
C ASN A 158 14.22 42.92 -33.32
N ALA A 159 13.10 43.21 -32.67
CA ALA A 159 12.65 44.59 -32.45
C ALA A 159 13.62 45.37 -31.53
N TRP A 160 14.13 44.72 -30.49
CA TRP A 160 15.10 45.31 -29.58
C TRP A 160 16.45 45.56 -30.26
N LEU A 161 16.95 44.62 -31.06
CA LEU A 161 18.17 44.81 -31.87
C LEU A 161 18.01 45.92 -32.90
N ALA A 162 16.88 45.96 -33.62
CA ALA A 162 16.60 46.98 -34.65
C ALA A 162 16.46 48.39 -34.08
N SER A 163 16.12 48.52 -32.80
CA SER A 163 16.06 49.80 -32.08
C SER A 163 17.36 50.14 -31.33
N ASN A 164 18.43 49.37 -31.54
CA ASN A 164 19.71 49.51 -30.83
C ASN A 164 19.57 49.45 -29.31
N GLY A 165 18.65 48.62 -28.80
CA GLY A 165 18.27 48.60 -27.38
C GLY A 165 17.67 49.91 -26.89
N GLY A 166 17.07 50.70 -27.78
CA GLY A 166 16.58 52.05 -27.51
C GLY A 166 17.64 53.15 -27.51
N ALA A 167 18.89 52.83 -27.89
CA ALA A 167 19.97 53.81 -27.91
C ALA A 167 19.80 54.85 -29.02
N VAL A 168 20.23 56.08 -28.73
CA VAL A 168 20.23 57.20 -29.67
C VAL A 168 21.60 57.87 -29.62
N ALA A 169 22.11 58.22 -30.78
CA ALA A 169 23.38 58.92 -30.93
C ALA A 169 23.26 60.02 -31.98
N SER A 170 24.08 61.05 -31.81
CA SER A 170 24.18 62.17 -32.75
C SER A 170 25.63 62.55 -32.92
N ASP A 171 25.98 62.95 -34.13
CA ASP A 171 27.26 63.56 -34.46
C ASP A 171 27.01 64.96 -35.07
N VAL A 172 27.95 65.88 -34.87
CA VAL A 172 27.86 67.27 -35.33
C VAL A 172 28.10 67.37 -36.84
N CYS A 173 28.95 66.51 -37.37
CA CYS A 173 29.53 66.64 -38.70
C CYS A 173 28.90 65.72 -39.72
N SER A 174 28.26 64.65 -39.26
CA SER A 174 27.62 63.70 -40.14
C SER A 174 26.51 62.88 -39.47
N THR A 175 25.90 62.00 -40.25
CA THR A 175 24.90 61.05 -39.77
C THR A 175 25.57 59.87 -39.09
N VAL A 176 24.90 59.30 -38.09
CA VAL A 176 25.38 58.11 -37.38
C VAL A 176 24.76 56.84 -37.97
N THR A 177 25.59 55.82 -38.19
CA THR A 177 25.18 54.45 -38.52
C THR A 177 25.40 53.53 -37.33
N TRP A 178 24.65 52.43 -37.25
CA TRP A 178 24.70 51.51 -36.12
C TRP A 178 25.04 50.09 -36.56
N THR A 179 25.85 49.43 -35.76
CA THR A 179 26.11 47.99 -35.83
C THR A 179 25.99 47.37 -34.45
N ASN A 180 25.85 46.05 -34.37
CA ASN A 180 25.88 45.32 -33.11
C ASN A 180 26.63 43.99 -33.26
N ASN A 181 27.06 43.43 -32.14
CA ASN A 181 27.82 42.18 -32.07
C ASN A 181 26.96 40.97 -31.63
N PHE A 182 25.63 41.03 -31.76
CA PHE A 182 24.77 39.93 -31.36
C PHE A 182 25.13 38.64 -32.10
N ALA A 183 25.26 37.55 -31.36
CA ALA A 183 25.59 36.22 -31.90
C ALA A 183 24.45 35.22 -31.65
N SER A 184 24.16 34.97 -30.37
CA SER A 184 23.09 34.08 -29.94
C SER A 184 22.65 34.43 -28.52
N VAL A 185 21.49 33.94 -28.13
CA VAL A 185 21.06 33.89 -26.73
C VAL A 185 21.71 32.66 -26.10
N SER A 186 22.20 32.77 -24.85
CA SER A 186 22.71 31.63 -24.09
C SER A 186 21.58 30.71 -23.64
N ASP A 187 21.83 29.42 -23.44
CA ASP A 187 20.84 28.51 -22.85
C ASP A 187 20.98 28.49 -21.33
N THR A 188 19.90 28.79 -20.58
CA THR A 188 19.88 28.73 -19.11
C THR A 188 19.02 27.58 -18.57
N CYS A 189 17.73 27.58 -18.90
CA CYS A 189 16.79 26.52 -18.56
C CYS A 189 15.67 26.49 -19.60
N GLY A 190 15.31 25.31 -20.12
CA GLY A 190 14.36 25.24 -21.23
C GLY A 190 14.77 26.15 -22.41
N ALA A 191 13.83 26.93 -22.93
CA ALA A 191 13.97 27.92 -23.99
C ALA A 191 14.28 29.35 -23.46
N THR A 192 14.76 29.46 -22.22
CA THR A 192 15.19 30.73 -21.61
C THR A 192 16.66 31.01 -21.83
N GLY A 193 17.07 32.25 -21.58
CA GLY A 193 18.44 32.65 -21.85
C GLY A 193 18.72 34.15 -21.75
N SER A 194 19.96 34.54 -22.03
CA SER A 194 20.29 35.97 -22.13
C SER A 194 21.36 36.25 -23.19
N ALA A 195 21.39 37.48 -23.69
CA ALA A 195 22.44 37.97 -24.57
C ALA A 195 22.79 39.41 -24.21
N THR A 196 24.05 39.65 -23.83
CA THR A 196 24.60 41.01 -23.72
C THR A 196 25.09 41.45 -25.09
N VAL A 197 24.52 42.54 -25.60
CA VAL A 197 24.82 43.08 -26.93
C VAL A 197 25.45 44.45 -26.80
N THR A 198 26.55 44.66 -27.51
CA THR A 198 27.23 45.94 -27.68
C THR A 198 26.81 46.56 -29.00
N PHE A 199 26.21 47.74 -28.92
CA PHE A 199 25.83 48.57 -30.06
C PHE A 199 26.93 49.60 -30.32
N THR A 200 27.38 49.69 -31.56
CA THR A 200 28.43 50.63 -32.00
C THR A 200 27.81 51.65 -32.95
N ALA A 201 27.85 52.91 -32.54
CA ALA A 201 27.50 54.07 -33.34
C ALA A 201 28.75 54.57 -34.07
N THR A 202 28.71 54.69 -35.40
CA THR A 202 29.82 55.14 -36.23
C THR A 202 29.38 56.28 -37.13
N ASP A 203 30.11 57.39 -37.11
CA ASP A 203 29.88 58.51 -38.03
C ASP A 203 30.38 58.19 -39.46
N ASN A 204 30.21 59.12 -40.40
CA ASN A 204 30.65 58.92 -41.78
C ASN A 204 32.19 58.98 -41.93
N CYS A 205 32.91 59.54 -40.97
CA CYS A 205 34.37 59.67 -40.97
C CYS A 205 35.08 58.49 -40.30
N GLY A 206 34.32 57.58 -39.68
CA GLY A 206 34.78 56.34 -39.07
C GLY A 206 35.02 56.43 -37.57
N ASN A 207 34.72 57.56 -36.92
CA ASN A 207 34.81 57.67 -35.47
C ASN A 207 33.61 56.96 -34.82
N SER A 208 33.77 56.44 -33.61
CA SER A 208 32.80 55.51 -33.05
C SER A 208 32.67 55.53 -31.54
N SER A 209 31.42 55.41 -31.07
CA SER A 209 31.06 55.24 -29.66
C SER A 209 30.26 53.96 -29.45
N THR A 210 30.32 53.39 -28.25
CA THR A 210 29.62 52.14 -27.92
C THR A 210 28.73 52.24 -26.69
N THR A 211 27.63 51.50 -26.68
CA THR A 211 26.79 51.26 -25.50
C THR A 211 26.39 49.78 -25.47
N SER A 212 26.03 49.23 -24.31
CA SER A 212 25.68 47.81 -24.18
C SER A 212 24.45 47.64 -23.32
N ALA A 213 23.65 46.62 -23.64
CA ALA A 213 22.48 46.22 -22.88
C ALA A 213 22.25 44.71 -23.02
N THR A 214 21.45 44.14 -22.13
CA THR A 214 21.15 42.71 -22.08
C THR A 214 19.69 42.45 -22.41
N PHE A 215 19.46 41.49 -23.30
CA PHE A 215 18.16 40.89 -23.54
C PHE A 215 18.07 39.60 -22.74
N THR A 216 17.04 39.44 -21.91
CA THR A 216 16.83 38.28 -21.05
C THR A 216 15.46 37.67 -21.34
N ILE A 217 15.45 36.36 -21.57
CA ILE A 217 14.26 35.53 -21.61
C ILE A 217 14.21 34.80 -20.28
N ILE A 218 13.11 34.93 -19.55
CA ILE A 218 12.86 34.24 -18.28
C ILE A 218 11.63 33.37 -18.38
N ASP A 219 11.51 32.41 -17.49
CA ASP A 219 10.33 31.57 -17.35
C ASP A 219 9.95 31.49 -15.87
N ASP A 220 8.88 32.21 -15.53
CA ASP A 220 8.28 32.19 -14.19
C ASP A 220 6.86 31.57 -14.23
N THR A 221 6.53 30.82 -15.29
CA THR A 221 5.20 30.24 -15.46
C THR A 221 5.20 28.81 -14.95
N ASP A 222 4.30 28.50 -14.02
CA ASP A 222 4.19 27.11 -13.54
C ASP A 222 3.69 26.17 -14.65
N PRO A 223 4.25 24.96 -14.75
CA PRO A 223 3.76 23.94 -15.67
C PRO A 223 2.35 23.48 -15.32
N ILE A 224 1.62 23.00 -16.32
CA ILE A 224 0.22 22.53 -16.16
C ILE A 224 0.08 21.03 -16.44
N PHE A 225 -0.82 20.37 -15.71
CA PHE A 225 -1.28 19.03 -16.07
C PHE A 225 -2.18 19.08 -17.32
N THR A 226 -1.94 18.15 -18.25
CA THR A 226 -2.71 18.01 -19.49
C THR A 226 -3.54 16.73 -19.51
N SER A 227 -3.20 15.75 -18.67
CA SER A 227 -4.05 14.59 -18.40
C SER A 227 -5.23 14.93 -17.49
N GLU A 228 -6.27 14.12 -17.51
CA GLU A 228 -7.38 14.23 -16.55
C GLU A 228 -6.87 13.99 -15.12
N LEU A 229 -7.30 14.83 -14.18
CA LEU A 229 -6.92 14.73 -12.77
C LEU A 229 -7.74 13.62 -12.09
N PRO A 230 -7.11 12.69 -11.35
CA PRO A 230 -7.82 11.61 -10.68
C PRO A 230 -8.69 12.14 -9.53
N GLN A 231 -9.95 11.71 -9.47
CA GLN A 231 -10.86 12.14 -8.40
C GLN A 231 -10.58 11.41 -7.08
N ASP A 232 -11.03 12.00 -5.97
CA ASP A 232 -11.01 11.35 -4.67
C ASP A 232 -11.86 10.07 -4.68
N ILE A 233 -11.39 9.03 -3.98
CA ILE A 233 -12.02 7.70 -3.95
C ILE A 233 -12.04 7.12 -2.54
N SER A 234 -12.91 6.13 -2.33
CA SER A 234 -12.90 5.29 -1.13
C SER A 234 -12.76 3.82 -1.53
N VAL A 235 -11.82 3.11 -0.90
CA VAL A 235 -11.48 1.71 -1.26
C VAL A 235 -11.19 0.88 -0.02
N SER A 236 -11.32 -0.44 -0.16
CA SER A 236 -10.80 -1.40 0.81
C SER A 236 -9.26 -1.36 0.82
N CYS A 237 -8.63 -1.74 1.93
CA CYS A 237 -7.18 -1.72 2.07
C CYS A 237 -6.42 -2.59 1.04
N ASP A 238 -7.08 -3.63 0.52
CA ASP A 238 -6.54 -4.57 -0.47
C ASP A 238 -6.85 -4.15 -1.92
N ALA A 239 -7.55 -3.02 -2.09
CA ALA A 239 -8.01 -2.50 -3.37
C ALA A 239 -7.46 -1.10 -3.68
N ILE A 240 -6.36 -0.69 -3.04
CA ILE A 240 -5.71 0.60 -3.29
C ILE A 240 -5.12 0.61 -4.70
N PRO A 241 -5.58 1.51 -5.60
CA PRO A 241 -5.07 1.55 -6.96
C PRO A 241 -3.64 2.10 -7.02
N ASN A 242 -2.88 1.62 -7.99
CA ASN A 242 -1.59 2.22 -8.35
C ASN A 242 -1.77 3.69 -8.77
N PRO A 243 -0.75 4.56 -8.58
CA PRO A 243 -0.80 5.92 -9.06
C PRO A 243 -1.13 6.03 -10.55
N ALA A 244 -2.03 6.94 -10.91
CA ALA A 244 -2.31 7.26 -12.30
C ALA A 244 -1.06 7.85 -12.99
N ASN A 245 -0.85 7.46 -14.24
CA ASN A 245 0.17 8.08 -15.09
C ASN A 245 -0.33 9.45 -15.55
N MET A 246 0.30 10.51 -15.06
CA MET A 246 -0.04 11.89 -15.39
C MET A 246 0.82 12.39 -16.54
N SER A 247 0.29 13.35 -17.30
CA SER A 247 1.05 14.12 -18.28
C SER A 247 0.83 15.61 -18.05
N GLY A 248 1.81 16.41 -18.46
CA GLY A 248 1.71 17.85 -18.40
C GLY A 248 2.52 18.51 -19.51
N SER A 249 2.45 19.83 -19.56
CA SER A 249 3.18 20.63 -20.51
C SER A 249 3.59 21.95 -19.88
N ASP A 250 4.67 22.49 -20.38
CA ASP A 250 5.12 23.84 -20.14
C ASP A 250 5.43 24.49 -21.49
N ASN A 251 5.28 25.81 -21.59
CA ASN A 251 5.57 26.54 -22.83
C ASN A 251 7.07 26.65 -23.11
N CYS A 252 7.92 26.50 -22.10
CA CYS A 252 9.33 26.87 -22.14
C CYS A 252 10.28 25.70 -21.93
N GLY A 253 9.81 24.56 -21.43
CA GLY A 253 10.66 23.38 -21.28
C GLY A 253 9.94 22.05 -21.21
N GLU A 254 10.74 21.01 -21.03
CA GLU A 254 10.21 19.71 -20.63
C GLU A 254 9.81 19.73 -19.15
N VAL A 255 8.84 18.89 -18.81
CA VAL A 255 8.31 18.74 -17.46
C VAL A 255 8.64 17.37 -16.88
N THR A 256 8.89 17.33 -15.58
CA THR A 256 9.06 16.10 -14.80
C THR A 256 7.91 15.99 -13.80
N ILE A 257 7.29 14.82 -13.70
CA ILE A 257 6.23 14.56 -12.73
C ILE A 257 6.72 13.55 -11.70
N THR A 258 6.58 13.90 -10.43
CA THR A 258 6.83 13.01 -9.29
C THR A 258 5.54 12.76 -8.54
N VAL A 259 5.44 11.59 -7.90
CA VAL A 259 4.29 11.22 -7.07
C VAL A 259 4.76 10.82 -5.68
N LEU A 260 4.06 11.29 -4.66
CA LEU A 260 4.32 10.98 -3.26
C LEU A 260 3.01 10.64 -2.56
N ASP A 261 2.98 9.49 -1.89
CA ASP A 261 1.90 9.10 -1.00
C ASP A 261 2.27 9.44 0.44
N THR A 262 1.39 10.16 1.14
CA THR A 262 1.47 10.34 2.59
C THR A 262 0.26 9.69 3.24
N ILE A 263 0.52 8.82 4.21
CA ILE A 263 -0.52 8.08 4.94
C ILE A 263 -0.81 8.80 6.24
N ASP A 264 -2.09 9.05 6.48
CA ASP A 264 -2.61 9.60 7.72
C ASP A 264 -3.56 8.60 8.39
N ARG A 265 -3.30 8.28 9.66
CA ARG A 265 -4.04 7.28 10.45
C ARG A 265 -4.89 7.92 11.56
N GLU A 266 -5.06 9.25 11.56
CA GLU A 266 -5.87 10.07 12.49
C GLU A 266 -6.70 9.24 13.50
N GLU A 267 -6.14 9.03 14.70
CA GLU A 267 -6.74 8.38 15.89
C GLU A 267 -7.64 7.12 15.69
N SER A 268 -7.64 6.49 14.51
CA SER A 268 -8.42 5.27 14.30
C SER A 268 -7.74 4.12 15.04
N GLN A 269 -8.56 3.36 15.78
CA GLN A 269 -8.11 2.11 16.40
C GLN A 269 -8.05 0.96 15.39
N CYS A 270 -8.60 1.17 14.19
CA CYS A 270 -8.61 0.22 13.08
C CYS A 270 -7.38 0.43 12.18
N GLU A 271 -6.50 -0.59 12.10
CA GLU A 271 -5.31 -0.54 11.22
C GLU A 271 -5.67 -0.49 9.73
N GLY A 272 -6.84 -1.01 9.37
CA GLY A 272 -7.40 -0.98 8.02
C GLY A 272 -8.05 0.35 7.62
N GLU A 273 -8.14 1.33 8.53
CA GLU A 273 -8.70 2.65 8.27
C GLU A 273 -7.63 3.74 8.27
N TYR A 274 -7.48 4.43 7.15
CA TYR A 274 -6.55 5.54 7.00
C TYR A 274 -6.84 6.34 5.73
N ILE A 275 -6.24 7.52 5.64
CA ILE A 275 -6.33 8.37 4.46
C ILE A 275 -4.96 8.38 3.79
N ILE A 276 -4.91 8.07 2.49
CA ILE A 276 -3.74 8.33 1.67
C ILE A 276 -3.96 9.65 0.94
N SER A 277 -3.11 10.64 1.19
CA SER A 277 -2.98 11.82 0.34
C SER A 277 -1.91 11.55 -0.70
N ARG A 278 -2.33 11.34 -1.95
CA ARG A 278 -1.46 11.09 -3.09
C ARG A 278 -1.23 12.39 -3.85
N THR A 279 -0.03 12.92 -3.80
CA THR A 279 0.33 14.20 -4.41
C THR A 279 1.22 13.99 -5.63
N TRP A 280 0.76 14.48 -6.79
CA TRP A 280 1.61 14.65 -7.97
C TRP A 280 2.18 16.06 -7.97
N THR A 281 3.49 16.17 -8.14
CA THR A 281 4.18 17.45 -8.34
C THR A 281 4.78 17.45 -9.74
N ILE A 282 4.39 18.44 -10.54
CA ILE A 282 4.93 18.70 -11.86
C ILE A 282 5.91 19.87 -11.78
N THR A 283 7.11 19.68 -12.29
CA THR A 283 8.20 20.66 -12.27
C THR A 283 8.76 20.82 -13.67
N ASP A 284 8.94 22.06 -14.12
CA ASP A 284 9.55 22.35 -15.41
C ASP A 284 11.09 22.36 -15.35
N SER A 285 11.72 22.72 -16.46
CA SER A 285 13.18 22.81 -16.57
C SER A 285 13.80 24.01 -15.83
N CYS A 286 13.00 25.02 -15.49
CA CYS A 286 13.39 26.24 -14.78
C CYS A 286 13.10 26.16 -13.26
N ASN A 287 12.54 25.03 -12.79
CA ASN A 287 12.12 24.73 -11.43
C ASN A 287 10.83 25.44 -10.98
N ASN A 288 10.00 25.96 -11.90
CA ASN A 288 8.63 26.31 -11.53
C ASN A 288 7.82 25.02 -11.37
N SER A 289 6.83 25.04 -10.48
CA SER A 289 6.16 23.80 -10.08
C SER A 289 4.74 24.01 -9.61
N SER A 290 3.88 23.08 -9.98
CA SER A 290 2.52 22.98 -9.45
C SER A 290 2.27 21.57 -8.91
N SER A 291 1.27 21.43 -8.05
CA SER A 291 0.94 20.15 -7.42
C SER A 291 -0.55 19.90 -7.39
N TYR A 292 -0.94 18.63 -7.50
CA TYR A 292 -2.30 18.16 -7.33
C TYR A 292 -2.33 17.00 -6.33
N THR A 293 -3.31 16.99 -5.43
CA THR A 293 -3.47 15.92 -4.44
C THR A 293 -4.82 15.24 -4.61
N GLN A 294 -4.79 13.92 -4.72
CA GLN A 294 -5.95 13.02 -4.59
C GLN A 294 -6.03 12.50 -3.17
N THR A 295 -7.25 12.47 -2.62
CA THR A 295 -7.56 11.84 -1.34
C THR A 295 -8.12 10.44 -1.57
N ILE A 296 -7.50 9.43 -0.96
CA ILE A 296 -7.97 8.03 -0.97
C ILE A 296 -8.33 7.66 0.46
N THR A 297 -9.63 7.48 0.72
CA THR A 297 -10.12 6.97 2.01
C THR A 297 -10.07 5.46 2.00
N VAL A 298 -9.26 4.88 2.87
CA VAL A 298 -9.12 3.44 3.05
C VAL A 298 -9.97 3.00 4.23
N PHE A 299 -10.74 1.93 4.04
CA PHE A 299 -11.59 1.33 5.07
C PHE A 299 -11.43 -0.19 5.08
N ASP A 300 -11.87 -0.81 6.17
CA ASP A 300 -11.97 -2.26 6.31
C ASP A 300 -13.41 -2.63 6.68
N ASN A 301 -14.07 -3.39 5.80
CA ASN A 301 -15.43 -3.90 6.00
C ASN A 301 -15.48 -5.43 5.83
N THR A 302 -14.33 -6.10 5.88
CA THR A 302 -14.21 -7.53 5.61
C THR A 302 -13.97 -8.26 6.92
N PRO A 303 -14.84 -9.21 7.32
CA PRO A 303 -14.60 -10.00 8.51
C PRO A 303 -13.41 -10.97 8.35
N PRO A 304 -12.77 -11.37 9.47
CA PRO A 304 -11.74 -12.40 9.48
C PRO A 304 -12.16 -13.72 8.85
N VAL A 305 -11.20 -14.40 8.23
CA VAL A 305 -11.38 -15.74 7.66
C VAL A 305 -10.64 -16.81 8.46
N LEU A 306 -11.28 -17.96 8.60
CA LEU A 306 -10.68 -19.15 9.19
C LEU A 306 -9.70 -19.80 8.20
N THR A 307 -8.46 -20.02 8.62
CA THR A 307 -7.41 -20.64 7.79
C THR A 307 -7.15 -22.11 8.13
N THR A 308 -7.39 -22.51 9.37
CA THR A 308 -7.31 -23.90 9.80
C THR A 308 -8.56 -24.68 9.38
N PRO A 309 -8.44 -25.90 8.85
CA PRO A 309 -9.59 -26.74 8.57
C PRO A 309 -10.40 -26.99 9.85
N LEU A 310 -11.72 -26.84 9.75
CA LEU A 310 -12.67 -27.18 10.81
C LEU A 310 -13.78 -28.03 10.19
N ASP A 311 -13.89 -29.27 10.65
CA ASP A 311 -15.03 -30.11 10.30
C ASP A 311 -16.26 -29.59 11.04
N ALA A 312 -17.18 -28.98 10.28
CA ALA A 312 -18.40 -28.35 10.82
C ALA A 312 -19.32 -29.36 11.55
N GLN A 313 -19.21 -30.64 11.20
CA GLN A 313 -19.92 -31.71 11.89
C GLN A 313 -19.06 -32.96 11.99
N ILE A 314 -18.98 -33.53 13.19
CA ILE A 314 -18.34 -34.83 13.45
C ILE A 314 -19.26 -35.70 14.31
N SER A 315 -19.04 -37.01 14.26
CA SER A 315 -19.72 -37.98 15.12
C SER A 315 -18.68 -38.85 15.80
N VAL A 316 -18.73 -38.92 17.13
CA VAL A 316 -17.72 -39.59 17.96
C VAL A 316 -18.38 -40.39 19.08
N LEU A 317 -17.66 -41.36 19.62
CA LEU A 317 -18.00 -41.93 20.92
C LEU A 317 -17.73 -40.90 22.01
N CYS A 318 -18.46 -41.00 23.12
CA CYS A 318 -18.28 -40.08 24.25
C CYS A 318 -16.86 -40.15 24.85
N SER A 319 -16.17 -41.27 24.70
CA SER A 319 -14.75 -41.46 25.07
C SER A 319 -13.77 -40.88 24.05
N GLU A 320 -14.23 -40.44 22.89
CA GLU A 320 -13.42 -39.95 21.76
C GLU A 320 -13.76 -38.50 21.38
N ILE A 321 -14.34 -37.74 22.31
CA ILE A 321 -14.57 -36.32 22.09
C ILE A 321 -13.21 -35.64 21.88
N PRO A 322 -12.99 -35.00 20.72
CA PRO A 322 -11.70 -34.37 20.47
C PRO A 322 -11.52 -33.17 21.37
N GLU A 323 -10.27 -32.92 21.75
CA GLU A 323 -9.84 -31.66 22.36
C GLU A 323 -10.31 -30.46 21.52
N ILE A 324 -10.43 -29.29 22.14
CA ILE A 324 -10.82 -28.06 21.45
C ILE A 324 -9.72 -27.73 20.42
N PRO A 325 -10.05 -27.66 19.12
CA PRO A 325 -9.04 -27.37 18.11
C PRO A 325 -8.50 -25.94 18.26
N GLU A 326 -7.19 -25.77 18.08
CA GLU A 326 -6.59 -24.44 17.96
C GLU A 326 -6.86 -23.89 16.56
N LEU A 327 -7.69 -22.85 16.48
CA LEU A 327 -8.08 -22.22 15.22
C LEU A 327 -7.22 -20.98 14.94
N VAL A 328 -6.83 -20.81 13.68
CA VAL A 328 -6.09 -19.63 13.22
C VAL A 328 -6.95 -18.82 12.25
N PHE A 329 -7.13 -17.55 12.59
CA PHE A 329 -7.86 -16.58 11.79
C PHE A 329 -6.89 -15.57 11.20
N THR A 330 -7.21 -15.11 9.99
CA THR A 330 -6.47 -14.03 9.33
C THR A 330 -7.46 -13.05 8.76
N ASP A 331 -7.08 -11.79 8.74
CA ASP A 331 -7.79 -10.75 8.04
C ASP A 331 -6.86 -10.07 7.00
N ASN A 332 -7.43 -9.52 5.93
CA ASN A 332 -6.70 -8.90 4.83
C ASN A 332 -6.25 -7.46 5.16
N CYS A 333 -6.92 -6.79 6.10
CA CYS A 333 -6.79 -5.36 6.35
C CYS A 333 -6.37 -5.00 7.77
N SER A 334 -6.75 -5.82 8.74
CA SER A 334 -6.49 -5.52 10.13
C SER A 334 -6.07 -6.76 10.92
N GLY A 335 -5.69 -6.54 12.19
CA GLY A 335 -5.41 -7.63 13.11
C GLY A 335 -6.69 -8.26 13.64
N ILE A 336 -6.56 -9.46 14.20
CA ILE A 336 -7.64 -10.07 14.99
C ILE A 336 -7.69 -9.36 16.35
N GLN A 337 -8.87 -8.84 16.71
CA GLN A 337 -9.12 -8.13 17.96
C GLN A 337 -9.53 -9.09 19.07
N ASP A 338 -10.52 -9.94 18.81
CA ASP A 338 -11.06 -10.86 19.80
C ASP A 338 -11.50 -12.19 19.17
N VAL A 339 -11.40 -13.26 19.96
CA VAL A 339 -11.88 -14.61 19.62
C VAL A 339 -12.65 -15.12 20.83
N VAL A 340 -13.97 -15.06 20.75
CA VAL A 340 -14.87 -15.55 21.80
C VAL A 340 -15.25 -16.98 21.49
N TYR A 341 -14.88 -17.90 22.39
CA TYR A 341 -15.26 -19.30 22.32
C TYR A 341 -16.41 -19.60 23.29
N ASN A 342 -17.42 -20.32 22.81
CA ASN A 342 -18.52 -20.82 23.61
C ASN A 342 -18.77 -22.30 23.29
N GLU A 343 -19.07 -23.09 24.31
CA GLU A 343 -19.46 -24.48 24.18
C GLU A 343 -20.76 -24.73 24.92
N THR A 344 -21.68 -25.44 24.26
CA THR A 344 -22.93 -25.85 24.86
C THR A 344 -23.17 -27.32 24.59
N SER A 345 -23.72 -28.03 25.58
CA SER A 345 -24.16 -29.40 25.43
C SER A 345 -25.69 -29.47 25.51
N THR A 346 -26.29 -30.28 24.65
CA THR A 346 -27.73 -30.55 24.66
C THR A 346 -27.95 -32.05 24.71
N ILE A 347 -28.54 -32.54 25.80
CA ILE A 347 -28.90 -33.94 25.96
C ILE A 347 -30.05 -34.27 25.00
N ILE A 348 -29.85 -35.27 24.14
CA ILE A 348 -30.91 -35.79 23.25
C ILE A 348 -31.59 -36.98 23.92
N SER A 349 -30.81 -37.88 24.51
CA SER A 349 -31.26 -39.04 25.26
C SER A 349 -30.17 -39.52 26.21
N ILE A 350 -30.44 -40.55 26.99
CA ILE A 350 -29.42 -41.20 27.84
C ILE A 350 -28.28 -41.86 27.05
N TYR A 351 -28.42 -42.05 25.73
CA TYR A 351 -27.40 -42.67 24.87
C TYR A 351 -26.74 -41.68 23.90
N ALA A 352 -27.20 -40.43 23.88
CA ALA A 352 -26.71 -39.45 22.91
C ALA A 352 -26.91 -38.01 23.39
N TYR A 353 -25.92 -37.19 23.12
CA TYR A 353 -25.99 -35.74 23.29
C TYR A 353 -25.22 -35.06 22.17
N VAL A 354 -25.45 -33.76 22.01
CA VAL A 354 -24.75 -32.94 21.02
C VAL A 354 -23.99 -31.86 21.74
N ILE A 355 -22.73 -31.69 21.36
CA ILE A 355 -21.92 -30.54 21.75
C ILE A 355 -21.87 -29.58 20.56
N VAL A 356 -22.13 -28.31 20.79
CA VAL A 356 -21.94 -27.23 19.82
C VAL A 356 -20.85 -26.30 20.32
N ARG A 357 -19.77 -26.22 19.56
CA ARG A 357 -18.69 -25.25 19.74
C ARG A 357 -18.91 -24.08 18.79
N GLU A 358 -18.83 -22.87 19.30
CA GLU A 358 -18.95 -21.62 18.53
C GLU A 358 -17.74 -20.74 18.79
N TRP A 359 -17.17 -20.20 17.71
CA TRP A 359 -16.12 -19.18 17.74
C TRP A 359 -16.64 -17.93 17.03
N ILE A 360 -16.76 -16.83 17.77
CA ILE A 360 -17.06 -15.51 17.23
C ILE A 360 -15.75 -14.74 17.19
N VAL A 361 -15.35 -14.29 16.01
CA VAL A 361 -14.07 -13.63 15.77
C VAL A 361 -14.32 -12.24 15.24
N SER A 362 -13.70 -11.25 15.87
CA SER A 362 -13.73 -9.86 15.44
C SER A 362 -12.33 -9.36 15.11
N ASP A 363 -12.26 -8.45 14.14
CA ASP A 363 -11.03 -7.73 13.82
C ASP A 363 -10.93 -6.39 14.55
N ASN A 364 -9.79 -5.70 14.39
CA ASN A 364 -9.54 -4.38 14.98
C ASN A 364 -10.44 -3.26 14.41
N CYS A 365 -11.21 -3.55 13.37
CA CYS A 365 -12.12 -2.65 12.69
C CYS A 365 -13.59 -2.92 13.04
N GLY A 366 -13.85 -3.95 13.86
CA GLY A 366 -15.17 -4.33 14.34
C GLY A 366 -15.96 -5.23 13.38
N ASN A 367 -15.34 -5.79 12.34
CA ASN A 367 -15.99 -6.77 11.48
C ASN A 367 -15.97 -8.14 12.15
N GLU A 368 -17.09 -8.85 12.12
CA GLU A 368 -17.29 -10.11 12.85
C GLU A 368 -17.66 -11.30 11.95
N ALA A 369 -17.12 -12.47 12.27
CA ALA A 369 -17.49 -13.75 11.68
C ALA A 369 -17.74 -14.80 12.77
N SER A 370 -18.68 -15.73 12.53
CA SER A 370 -18.95 -16.86 13.44
C SER A 370 -18.70 -18.19 12.72
N PHE A 371 -18.04 -19.10 13.43
CA PHE A 371 -17.74 -20.46 13.00
C PHE A 371 -18.28 -21.45 14.03
N THR A 372 -18.87 -22.54 13.58
CA THR A 372 -19.47 -23.55 14.47
C THR A 372 -19.01 -24.96 14.12
N GLN A 373 -18.86 -25.79 15.16
CA GLN A 373 -18.64 -27.22 15.05
C GLN A 373 -19.69 -27.95 15.89
N THR A 374 -20.40 -28.88 15.24
CA THR A 374 -21.37 -29.77 15.89
C THR A 374 -20.76 -31.15 16.08
N ILE A 375 -20.67 -31.61 17.33
CA ILE A 375 -20.16 -32.93 17.69
C ILE A 375 -21.35 -33.77 18.15
N ASN A 376 -21.74 -34.75 17.32
CA ASN A 376 -22.75 -35.73 17.70
C ASN A 376 -22.07 -36.82 18.54
N VAL A 377 -22.42 -36.90 19.82
CA VAL A 377 -21.81 -37.83 20.75
C VAL A 377 -22.75 -39.01 21.01
N SER A 378 -22.26 -40.22 20.79
CA SER A 378 -22.92 -41.45 21.20
C SER A 378 -22.23 -42.05 22.41
N VAL A 379 -23.00 -42.45 23.42
CA VAL A 379 -22.51 -43.19 24.60
C VAL A 379 -22.55 -44.68 24.25
N GLU A 380 -21.39 -45.33 24.21
CA GLU A 380 -21.33 -46.79 24.08
C GLU A 380 -21.91 -47.44 25.34
N GLU A 381 -22.64 -48.55 25.20
CA GLU A 381 -23.25 -49.25 26.34
C GLU A 381 -22.17 -49.62 27.38
N PRO A 382 -22.07 -48.91 28.52
CA PRO A 382 -21.30 -49.42 29.65
C PRO A 382 -22.23 -50.46 30.28
N PHE A 383 -22.22 -51.70 29.79
CA PHE A 383 -23.17 -52.71 30.23
C PHE A 383 -22.44 -53.86 30.92
N ASP A 384 -22.55 -53.87 32.24
CA ASP A 384 -22.35 -55.08 33.04
C ASP A 384 -23.67 -55.45 33.70
N ALA A 385 -24.28 -56.52 33.17
CA ALA A 385 -25.39 -57.20 33.80
C ALA A 385 -24.90 -57.95 35.04
N ILE A 386 -25.33 -57.54 36.22
CA ILE A 386 -25.02 -58.27 37.45
C ILE A 386 -26.26 -59.04 37.90
N PRO A 387 -26.35 -60.36 37.59
CA PRO A 387 -27.44 -61.17 38.10
C PRO A 387 -27.24 -61.45 39.59
N PHE A 388 -28.29 -61.22 40.40
CA PHE A 388 -28.27 -61.50 41.83
C PHE A 388 -29.61 -62.08 42.29
N ALA A 389 -29.59 -63.07 43.16
CA ALA A 389 -30.80 -63.71 43.70
C ALA A 389 -30.89 -63.45 45.20
N ILE A 390 -32.08 -63.07 45.68
CA ILE A 390 -32.34 -62.78 47.11
C ILE A 390 -33.69 -63.37 47.50
N CYS A 391 -33.78 -63.95 48.70
CA CYS A 391 -35.05 -64.50 49.17
C CYS A 391 -35.99 -63.39 49.65
N ILE A 392 -37.30 -63.60 49.50
CA ILE A 392 -38.35 -62.65 49.95
C ILE A 392 -38.29 -62.36 51.47
N GLU A 393 -37.76 -63.28 52.29
CA GLU A 393 -37.66 -63.16 53.75
C GLU A 393 -36.27 -62.67 54.23
N GLU A 394 -35.33 -62.42 53.33
CA GLU A 394 -34.00 -61.90 53.69
C GLU A 394 -34.05 -60.44 54.15
N ASN A 395 -33.04 -60.05 54.92
CA ASN A 395 -32.92 -58.67 55.36
C ASN A 395 -32.66 -57.73 54.15
N PRO A 396 -33.02 -56.43 54.25
CA PRO A 396 -32.70 -55.46 53.21
C PRO A 396 -31.20 -55.46 52.88
N ILE A 397 -30.87 -55.46 51.58
CA ILE A 397 -29.49 -55.47 51.08
C ILE A 397 -29.09 -54.10 50.58
N ASP A 398 -27.85 -53.69 50.87
CA ASP A 398 -27.25 -52.51 50.24
C ASP A 398 -26.66 -52.92 48.89
N LEU A 399 -27.20 -52.38 47.80
CA LEU A 399 -26.80 -52.77 46.46
C LEU A 399 -25.34 -52.41 46.14
N PHE A 400 -24.70 -51.53 46.91
CA PHE A 400 -23.26 -51.31 46.80
C PHE A 400 -22.44 -52.56 47.14
N THR A 401 -22.95 -53.50 47.93
CA THR A 401 -22.24 -54.76 48.22
C THR A 401 -22.23 -55.74 47.05
N ILE A 402 -23.02 -55.46 46.00
CA ILE A 402 -23.10 -56.27 44.78
C ILE A 402 -22.14 -55.74 43.71
N LEU A 403 -21.82 -54.44 43.77
CA LEU A 403 -20.90 -53.78 42.85
C LEU A 403 -19.44 -54.11 43.18
N ASP A 404 -18.57 -54.08 42.18
CA ASP A 404 -17.12 -54.18 42.37
C ASP A 404 -16.58 -52.94 43.09
N ASP A 405 -15.59 -53.12 43.98
CA ASP A 405 -14.98 -52.03 44.77
C ASP A 405 -14.36 -50.90 43.92
N SER A 406 -14.12 -51.15 42.62
CA SER A 406 -13.65 -50.14 41.65
C SER A 406 -14.75 -49.18 41.15
N ILE A 407 -16.03 -49.48 41.40
CA ILE A 407 -17.16 -48.66 40.95
C ILE A 407 -17.34 -47.46 41.90
N PRO A 408 -17.33 -46.21 41.40
CA PRO A 408 -17.51 -45.03 42.23
C PRO A 408 -18.88 -45.02 42.93
N THR A 409 -18.92 -44.59 44.20
CA THR A 409 -20.14 -44.60 45.02
C THR A 409 -20.94 -43.29 44.98
N ASN A 410 -20.55 -42.34 44.14
CA ASN A 410 -21.16 -41.00 44.00
C ASN A 410 -22.34 -40.96 43.01
N GLY A 411 -22.67 -42.08 42.36
CA GLY A 411 -23.81 -42.21 41.46
C GLY A 411 -25.18 -42.29 42.12
N THR A 412 -26.21 -42.32 41.28
CA THR A 412 -27.63 -42.37 41.66
C THR A 412 -28.26 -43.72 41.32
N TRP A 413 -29.01 -44.28 42.27
CA TRP A 413 -29.78 -45.51 42.08
C TRP A 413 -31.18 -45.23 41.53
N VAL A 414 -31.60 -46.00 40.54
CA VAL A 414 -32.89 -45.89 39.85
C VAL A 414 -33.52 -47.27 39.73
N GLU A 415 -34.72 -47.44 40.25
CA GLU A 415 -35.50 -48.67 40.10
C GLU A 415 -36.22 -48.66 38.74
N VAL A 416 -35.74 -49.45 37.77
CA VAL A 416 -36.28 -49.47 36.40
C VAL A 416 -37.64 -50.16 36.36
N THR A 417 -37.79 -51.25 37.11
CA THR A 417 -39.05 -52.01 37.23
C THR A 417 -40.08 -51.36 38.15
N ASN A 418 -39.71 -50.27 38.84
CA ASN A 418 -40.55 -49.43 39.70
C ASN A 418 -41.43 -50.19 40.70
N SER A 419 -40.87 -51.20 41.37
CA SER A 419 -41.55 -52.06 42.33
C SER A 419 -41.74 -51.45 43.71
N GLY A 420 -41.08 -50.33 44.02
CA GLY A 420 -41.11 -49.69 45.34
C GLY A 420 -40.22 -50.40 46.37
N GLY A 421 -39.35 -51.32 45.93
CA GLY A 421 -38.43 -52.08 46.78
C GLY A 421 -37.17 -51.31 47.15
N LEU A 422 -36.85 -50.24 46.41
CA LEU A 422 -35.60 -49.51 46.53
C LEU A 422 -35.77 -48.20 47.32
N THR A 423 -34.88 -47.96 48.27
CA THR A 423 -34.75 -46.66 48.97
C THR A 423 -33.28 -46.28 49.06
N GLY A 424 -32.85 -45.29 48.27
CA GLY A 424 -31.42 -45.00 48.10
C GLY A 424 -30.72 -46.19 47.44
N SER A 425 -29.66 -46.70 48.06
CA SER A 425 -28.97 -47.93 47.64
C SER A 425 -29.55 -49.21 48.27
N ILE A 426 -30.50 -49.09 49.19
CA ILE A 426 -31.02 -50.25 49.95
C ILE A 426 -32.22 -50.85 49.21
N PHE A 427 -32.10 -52.11 48.80
CA PHE A 427 -33.21 -52.90 48.27
C PHE A 427 -33.80 -53.80 49.35
N ASN A 428 -35.10 -53.67 49.60
CA ASN A 428 -35.81 -54.51 50.55
C ASN A 428 -36.68 -55.56 49.82
N PRO A 429 -36.30 -56.85 49.85
CA PRO A 429 -37.06 -57.90 49.16
C PRO A 429 -38.47 -58.09 49.74
N SER A 430 -38.72 -57.76 51.02
CA SER A 430 -40.05 -57.87 51.63
C SER A 430 -41.06 -56.85 51.10
N ASN A 431 -40.59 -55.79 50.42
CA ASN A 431 -41.43 -54.71 49.91
C ASN A 431 -41.90 -54.95 48.47
N VAL A 432 -41.45 -56.03 47.84
CA VAL A 432 -41.77 -56.37 46.45
C VAL A 432 -42.44 -57.74 46.37
N THR A 433 -42.97 -58.11 45.21
CA THR A 433 -43.50 -59.46 44.97
C THR A 433 -42.40 -60.44 44.53
N LEU A 434 -42.69 -61.73 44.43
CA LEU A 434 -41.76 -62.67 43.77
C LEU A 434 -41.63 -62.31 42.28
N GLY A 435 -40.40 -62.28 41.75
CA GLY A 435 -40.17 -61.91 40.35
C GLY A 435 -38.80 -61.29 40.07
N TYR A 436 -38.64 -60.81 38.83
CA TYR A 436 -37.42 -60.19 38.35
C TYR A 436 -37.54 -58.66 38.41
N TYR A 437 -36.52 -58.03 38.98
CA TYR A 437 -36.41 -56.58 39.10
C TYR A 437 -35.11 -56.11 38.47
N THR A 438 -35.17 -54.93 37.86
CA THR A 438 -34.01 -54.28 37.28
C THR A 438 -33.75 -53.00 38.06
N ILE A 439 -32.62 -52.95 38.73
CA ILE A 439 -32.11 -51.76 39.40
C ILE A 439 -30.95 -51.22 38.59
N ARG A 440 -30.94 -49.90 38.35
CA ARG A 440 -29.90 -49.21 37.60
C ARG A 440 -29.12 -48.28 38.51
N TYR A 441 -27.80 -48.25 38.36
CA TYR A 441 -26.91 -47.33 39.02
C TYR A 441 -26.23 -46.43 37.99
N ILE A 442 -26.37 -45.11 38.13
CA ILE A 442 -25.85 -44.11 37.18
C ILE A 442 -24.77 -43.30 37.87
N VAL A 443 -23.52 -43.46 37.46
CA VAL A 443 -22.38 -42.69 37.98
C VAL A 443 -22.14 -41.50 37.05
N GLU A 444 -22.42 -40.30 37.55
CA GLU A 444 -22.01 -39.06 36.92
C GLU A 444 -20.56 -38.77 37.34
N LEU A 445 -19.67 -38.65 36.35
CA LEU A 445 -18.29 -38.23 36.59
C LEU A 445 -18.28 -36.70 36.65
N GLU A 446 -17.58 -36.14 37.65
CA GLU A 446 -17.36 -34.70 37.74
C GLU A 446 -16.60 -34.28 36.46
N ASP A 447 -17.16 -33.32 35.69
CA ASP A 447 -16.64 -32.71 34.43
C ASP A 447 -17.34 -33.09 33.09
N ASP A 448 -18.68 -33.20 33.04
CA ASP A 448 -19.43 -33.44 31.79
C ASP A 448 -19.01 -34.71 31.01
N ALA A 449 -18.36 -35.64 31.72
CA ALA A 449 -17.88 -36.90 31.19
C ALA A 449 -18.97 -37.98 31.16
N CYS A 450 -18.82 -38.92 30.22
CA CYS A 450 -19.73 -40.04 29.97
C CYS A 450 -20.29 -40.67 31.27
N PRO A 451 -21.62 -40.72 31.47
CA PRO A 451 -22.18 -41.42 32.62
C PRO A 451 -21.91 -42.93 32.48
N MET A 452 -21.41 -43.55 33.54
CA MET A 452 -21.33 -45.02 33.61
C MET A 452 -22.65 -45.56 34.17
N ILE A 453 -23.18 -46.59 33.54
CA ILE A 453 -24.47 -47.20 33.90
C ILE A 453 -24.19 -48.65 34.31
N TYR A 454 -24.78 -49.12 35.41
CA TYR A 454 -24.72 -50.52 35.82
C TYR A 454 -26.13 -51.03 36.06
N GLU A 455 -26.47 -52.22 35.56
CA GLU A 455 -27.80 -52.84 35.81
C GLU A 455 -27.67 -54.12 36.63
N ILE A 456 -28.37 -54.14 37.76
CA ILE A 456 -28.51 -55.31 38.62
C ILE A 456 -29.84 -55.97 38.29
N TYR A 457 -29.78 -57.23 37.83
CA TYR A 457 -30.95 -58.07 37.61
C TYR A 457 -31.19 -58.89 38.87
N LEU A 458 -32.12 -58.41 39.70
CA LEU A 458 -32.52 -59.05 40.96
C LEU A 458 -33.62 -60.09 40.68
N ASN A 459 -33.39 -61.33 41.07
CA ASN A 459 -34.42 -62.36 41.14
C ASN A 459 -34.84 -62.53 42.61
N VAL A 460 -36.07 -62.12 42.95
CA VAL A 460 -36.65 -62.31 44.29
C VAL A 460 -37.48 -63.59 44.28
N ASN A 461 -37.03 -64.60 45.03
CA ASN A 461 -37.62 -65.94 45.09
C ASN A 461 -37.97 -66.35 46.53
N ASP A 462 -38.65 -67.49 46.70
CA ASP A 462 -39.05 -68.09 47.99
C ASP A 462 -38.27 -69.38 48.31
N ASP A 463 -37.13 -69.59 47.62
CA ASP A 463 -36.31 -70.81 47.67
C ASP A 463 -35.63 -71.07 49.05
N CYS A 464 -35.85 -70.22 50.06
CA CYS A 464 -35.26 -70.32 51.40
C CYS A 464 -36.13 -71.03 52.47
N VAL A 465 -37.31 -71.54 52.11
CA VAL A 465 -38.21 -72.25 53.05
C VAL A 465 -37.98 -73.77 53.00
N VAL A 466 -37.29 -74.34 54.00
CA VAL A 466 -37.12 -75.80 54.18
C VAL A 466 -38.29 -76.39 54.99
N LEU A 467 -39.05 -77.34 54.42
CA LEU A 467 -40.19 -78.03 55.05
C LEU A 467 -39.73 -79.23 55.93
N PRO A 468 -40.43 -79.56 57.04
CA PRO A 468 -39.99 -80.57 58.00
C PRO A 468 -40.24 -82.04 57.56
N ALA A 469 -39.33 -82.94 57.96
CA ALA A 469 -39.35 -84.38 57.72
C ALA A 469 -40.56 -85.13 58.33
N CYS A 470 -41.00 -86.21 57.67
CA CYS A 470 -42.20 -86.99 57.99
C CYS A 470 -41.89 -88.19 58.92
N ASP A 471 -42.76 -88.46 59.90
CA ASP A 471 -42.66 -89.62 60.80
C ASP A 471 -43.23 -90.89 60.16
N ILE A 472 -42.47 -91.99 60.13
CA ILE A 472 -42.95 -93.27 59.57
C ILE A 472 -43.84 -94.02 60.57
N THR A 473 -45.05 -94.39 60.14
CA THR A 473 -45.97 -95.28 60.87
C THR A 473 -46.36 -96.49 60.02
N VAL A 474 -46.10 -97.71 60.52
CA VAL A 474 -46.38 -98.95 59.78
C VAL A 474 -47.70 -99.59 60.25
N TYR A 475 -48.67 -99.74 59.34
CA TYR A 475 -49.95 -100.39 59.62
C TYR A 475 -49.84 -101.87 59.25
N ASN A 476 -49.88 -102.72 60.27
CA ASN A 476 -49.36 -104.09 60.16
C ASN A 476 -50.43 -105.17 59.91
N ALA A 477 -51.55 -104.80 59.28
CA ALA A 477 -52.61 -105.71 58.90
C ALA A 477 -52.95 -105.54 57.41
N VAL A 478 -53.12 -106.65 56.70
CA VAL A 478 -53.49 -106.68 55.27
C VAL A 478 -54.61 -107.70 55.07
N SER A 479 -55.68 -107.26 54.43
CA SER A 479 -56.84 -108.07 54.04
C SER A 479 -57.15 -107.85 52.57
N PRO A 480 -56.51 -108.60 51.65
CA PRO A 480 -56.69 -108.43 50.21
C PRO A 480 -57.98 -109.12 49.77
N ASN A 481 -59.11 -108.47 50.03
CA ASN A 481 -60.46 -108.90 49.67
C ASN A 481 -61.15 -107.92 48.69
N ASP A 482 -60.41 -106.90 48.22
CA ASP A 482 -60.84 -105.83 47.32
C ASP A 482 -61.99 -104.97 47.90
N ASP A 483 -62.06 -104.83 49.24
CA ASP A 483 -63.07 -104.00 49.92
C ASP A 483 -62.64 -102.53 50.12
N SER A 484 -61.50 -102.15 49.57
CA SER A 484 -60.82 -100.84 49.67
C SER A 484 -60.23 -100.49 51.05
N SER A 485 -60.28 -101.41 52.01
CA SER A 485 -59.71 -101.23 53.35
C SER A 485 -58.63 -102.28 53.64
N ASN A 486 -57.40 -101.82 53.89
CA ASN A 486 -56.24 -102.68 54.19
C ASN A 486 -55.93 -103.71 53.08
N ASP A 487 -56.34 -103.48 51.83
CA ASP A 487 -56.07 -104.39 50.70
C ASP A 487 -54.58 -104.56 50.40
N PHE A 488 -53.75 -103.67 50.93
CA PHE A 488 -52.31 -103.69 50.78
C PHE A 488 -51.61 -103.23 52.06
N PHE A 489 -50.31 -103.51 52.16
CA PHE A 489 -49.50 -103.11 53.30
C PHE A 489 -49.22 -101.60 53.26
N PHE A 490 -49.91 -100.84 54.10
CA PHE A 490 -49.82 -99.38 54.13
C PHE A 490 -48.79 -98.89 55.15
N ILE A 491 -47.89 -98.00 54.70
CA ILE A 491 -46.86 -97.37 55.54
C ILE A 491 -46.98 -95.86 55.39
N ASP A 492 -47.50 -95.18 56.40
CA ASP A 492 -47.70 -93.74 56.40
C ASP A 492 -46.38 -92.99 56.62
N GLY A 493 -46.21 -91.85 55.97
CA GLY A 493 -45.00 -91.03 56.01
C GLY A 493 -43.83 -91.56 55.17
N LEU A 494 -44.04 -92.59 54.34
CA LEU A 494 -42.99 -93.19 53.50
C LEU A 494 -42.68 -92.35 52.24
N GLU A 495 -43.61 -91.49 51.80
CA GLU A 495 -43.45 -90.61 50.65
C GLU A 495 -42.27 -89.63 50.76
N CYS A 496 -41.82 -89.36 51.99
CA CYS A 496 -40.67 -88.52 52.28
C CYS A 496 -39.33 -89.28 52.17
N TYR A 497 -39.38 -90.60 51.96
CA TYR A 497 -38.21 -91.48 51.84
C TYR A 497 -38.27 -92.31 50.54
N PRO A 498 -38.03 -91.69 49.36
CA PRO A 498 -38.16 -92.38 48.07
C PRO A 498 -37.12 -93.50 47.85
N ASP A 499 -35.96 -93.44 48.50
CA ASP A 499 -34.99 -94.54 48.53
C ASP A 499 -35.23 -95.45 49.74
N ASN A 500 -36.34 -96.18 49.69
CA ASN A 500 -36.71 -97.19 50.67
C ASN A 500 -36.72 -98.60 50.06
N THR A 501 -36.80 -99.64 50.88
CA THR A 501 -36.97 -101.03 50.45
C THR A 501 -37.84 -101.77 51.46
N VAL A 502 -38.85 -102.50 50.98
CA VAL A 502 -39.72 -103.35 51.81
C VAL A 502 -39.55 -104.80 51.42
N GLU A 503 -39.14 -105.61 52.39
CA GLU A 503 -39.00 -107.06 52.29
C GLU A 503 -40.02 -107.73 53.21
N ILE A 504 -40.69 -108.78 52.74
CA ILE A 504 -41.65 -109.56 53.54
C ILE A 504 -41.29 -111.04 53.47
N TYR A 505 -41.29 -111.69 54.64
CA TYR A 505 -40.90 -113.07 54.84
C TYR A 505 -42.05 -113.87 55.44
N ASN A 506 -42.19 -115.14 55.03
CA ASN A 506 -43.14 -116.06 55.67
C ASN A 506 -42.60 -116.61 56.99
N ARG A 507 -43.43 -117.41 57.70
CA ARG A 507 -43.08 -118.02 59.00
C ARG A 507 -41.82 -118.91 59.01
N TRP A 508 -41.31 -119.31 57.84
CA TRP A 508 -40.10 -120.11 57.70
C TRP A 508 -38.86 -119.27 57.34
N GLY A 509 -39.00 -117.94 57.29
CA GLY A 509 -37.92 -117.02 56.94
C GLY A 509 -37.64 -116.95 55.43
N ILE A 510 -38.55 -117.42 54.58
CA ILE A 510 -38.42 -117.32 53.13
C ILE A 510 -39.00 -115.98 52.67
N LEU A 511 -38.23 -115.23 51.88
CA LEU A 511 -38.63 -113.96 51.27
C LEU A 511 -39.75 -114.18 50.25
N VAL A 512 -40.93 -113.62 50.53
CA VAL A 512 -42.13 -113.72 49.70
C VAL A 512 -42.42 -112.45 48.90
N TYR A 513 -41.89 -111.30 49.31
CA TYR A 513 -42.01 -110.03 48.59
C TYR A 513 -40.80 -109.14 48.87
N ASP A 514 -40.32 -108.41 47.87
CA ASP A 514 -39.16 -107.53 47.92
C ASP A 514 -39.29 -106.45 46.85
N GLU A 515 -39.36 -105.19 47.27
CA GLU A 515 -39.50 -104.06 46.35
C GLU A 515 -38.68 -102.85 46.83
N ARG A 516 -37.99 -102.20 45.87
CA ARG A 516 -37.22 -100.98 46.10
C ARG A 516 -38.00 -99.76 45.61
N GLY A 517 -38.05 -98.73 46.45
CA GLY A 517 -38.94 -97.59 46.29
C GLY A 517 -40.38 -98.04 46.46
N TYR A 518 -40.67 -98.72 47.57
CA TYR A 518 -42.04 -99.12 47.93
C TYR A 518 -42.87 -97.85 48.09
N ASP A 519 -44.06 -97.86 47.48
CA ASP A 519 -45.04 -96.79 47.59
C ASP A 519 -46.42 -97.40 47.85
N ASN A 520 -47.28 -96.64 48.54
CA ASN A 520 -48.60 -97.11 48.94
C ASN A 520 -49.60 -97.24 47.76
N ASN A 521 -49.21 -96.91 46.53
CA ASN A 521 -50.13 -96.80 45.38
C ASN A 521 -49.88 -97.86 44.31
N LEU A 522 -48.72 -97.79 43.66
CA LEU A 522 -48.33 -98.60 42.50
C LEU A 522 -47.49 -99.82 42.90
N LYS A 523 -46.65 -99.67 43.93
CA LYS A 523 -45.64 -100.66 44.33
C LYS A 523 -45.89 -101.23 45.72
N SER A 524 -47.16 -101.47 46.05
CA SER A 524 -47.58 -101.95 47.35
C SER A 524 -47.76 -103.48 47.38
N PHE A 525 -47.51 -104.09 48.54
CA PHE A 525 -47.71 -105.50 48.79
C PHE A 525 -49.20 -105.78 49.05
N LYS A 526 -49.82 -106.51 48.12
CA LYS A 526 -51.26 -106.85 48.13
C LYS A 526 -51.54 -108.27 48.62
N GLY A 527 -50.66 -108.80 49.46
CA GLY A 527 -50.76 -110.20 49.92
C GLY A 527 -50.40 -111.25 48.87
N ILE A 528 -49.78 -110.87 47.76
CA ILE A 528 -49.37 -111.78 46.66
C ILE A 528 -47.87 -112.03 46.74
N SER A 529 -47.44 -113.29 46.56
CA SER A 529 -46.02 -113.64 46.58
C SER A 529 -45.31 -113.23 45.28
N GLU A 530 -44.31 -112.37 45.36
CA GLU A 530 -43.52 -111.91 44.21
C GLU A 530 -42.01 -112.25 44.31
N GLY A 531 -41.60 -112.84 45.44
CA GLY A 531 -40.22 -113.23 45.73
C GLY A 531 -39.59 -114.14 44.67
N LYS A 532 -38.33 -113.85 44.30
CA LYS A 532 -37.60 -114.59 43.24
C LYS A 532 -37.38 -116.08 43.54
N ASN A 533 -37.52 -116.51 44.80
CA ASN A 533 -37.24 -117.89 45.26
C ASN A 533 -38.46 -118.59 45.91
N THR A 534 -39.69 -118.12 45.70
CA THR A 534 -40.91 -118.77 46.22
C THR A 534 -41.53 -119.76 45.23
N ILE A 535 -42.04 -120.88 45.75
CA ILE A 535 -42.59 -122.01 44.97
C ILE A 535 -43.84 -121.61 44.15
N ASN A 536 -44.60 -120.61 44.59
CA ASN A 536 -45.83 -120.13 43.94
C ASN A 536 -45.79 -118.61 43.73
N LYS A 537 -45.07 -118.16 42.70
CA LYS A 537 -45.02 -116.74 42.32
C LYS A 537 -46.37 -116.29 41.72
N ASN A 538 -46.82 -115.08 42.06
CA ASN A 538 -48.08 -114.44 41.64
C ASN A 538 -49.37 -115.09 42.19
N GLU A 539 -49.29 -115.92 43.22
CA GLU A 539 -50.46 -116.38 43.97
C GLU A 539 -50.60 -115.60 45.27
N LEU A 540 -51.85 -115.40 45.70
CA LEU A 540 -52.15 -114.89 47.05
C LEU A 540 -51.50 -115.81 48.08
N LEU A 541 -50.90 -115.21 49.11
CA LEU A 541 -50.26 -115.88 50.22
C LEU A 541 -51.29 -116.38 51.25
N PRO A 542 -51.09 -117.55 51.90
CA PRO A 542 -52.04 -118.07 52.88
C PRO A 542 -52.20 -117.15 54.10
N ASP A 543 -53.35 -117.21 54.76
CA ASP A 543 -53.60 -116.48 56.01
C ASP A 543 -52.57 -116.86 57.07
N GLY A 544 -52.05 -115.85 57.75
CA GLY A 544 -51.04 -116.05 58.79
C GLY A 544 -50.20 -114.82 59.08
N THR A 545 -49.23 -115.00 59.96
CA THR A 545 -48.28 -113.96 60.34
C THR A 545 -47.03 -114.04 59.46
N TYR A 546 -46.73 -112.92 58.82
CA TYR A 546 -45.54 -112.64 58.04
C TYR A 546 -44.64 -111.67 58.82
N PHE A 547 -43.41 -111.51 58.36
CA PHE A 547 -42.44 -110.60 58.97
C PHE A 547 -41.96 -109.62 57.92
N TYR A 548 -42.07 -108.31 58.17
CA TYR A 548 -41.60 -107.28 57.26
C TYR A 548 -40.30 -106.66 57.75
N ILE A 549 -39.48 -106.22 56.81
CA ILE A 549 -38.31 -105.36 57.02
C ILE A 549 -38.44 -104.17 56.07
N LEU A 550 -38.55 -102.97 56.63
CA LEU A 550 -38.50 -101.69 55.94
C LEU A 550 -37.13 -101.08 56.16
N LYS A 551 -36.42 -100.78 55.09
CA LYS A 551 -35.15 -100.04 55.10
C LYS A 551 -35.35 -98.71 54.41
N TYR A 552 -34.87 -97.62 54.99
CA TYR A 552 -34.97 -96.29 54.38
C TYR A 552 -33.82 -95.40 54.82
N THR A 553 -33.49 -94.41 54.00
CA THR A 553 -32.42 -93.44 54.27
C THR A 553 -33.06 -92.10 54.59
N ASP A 554 -32.71 -91.48 55.73
CA ASP A 554 -33.20 -90.15 56.08
C ASP A 554 -32.47 -89.01 55.35
N GLU A 555 -32.92 -87.77 55.56
CA GLU A 555 -32.35 -86.56 54.95
C GLU A 555 -30.89 -86.29 55.37
N GLU A 556 -30.39 -86.95 56.43
CA GLU A 556 -29.00 -86.91 56.89
C GLU A 556 -28.13 -88.04 56.28
N ASN A 557 -28.64 -88.76 55.28
CA ASN A 557 -28.00 -89.94 54.67
C ASN A 557 -27.75 -91.11 55.64
N LYS A 558 -28.53 -91.21 56.72
CA LYS A 558 -28.43 -92.31 57.68
C LYS A 558 -29.44 -93.40 57.36
N ASN A 559 -28.96 -94.63 57.29
CA ASN A 559 -29.79 -95.80 57.05
C ASN A 559 -30.55 -96.20 58.33
N HIS A 560 -31.85 -96.42 58.19
CA HIS A 560 -32.74 -96.93 59.22
C HIS A 560 -33.37 -98.25 58.78
N ASP A 561 -33.40 -99.21 59.70
CA ASP A 561 -34.05 -100.51 59.50
C ASP A 561 -35.16 -100.67 60.55
N ARG A 562 -36.40 -100.84 60.09
CA ARG A 562 -37.57 -101.17 60.92
C ARG A 562 -38.10 -102.54 60.54
N SER A 563 -38.47 -103.33 61.53
CA SER A 563 -39.00 -104.67 61.28
C SER A 563 -40.11 -105.01 62.26
N GLY A 564 -41.08 -105.81 61.81
CA GLY A 564 -42.22 -106.20 62.64
C GLY A 564 -43.05 -107.31 62.02
N TYR A 565 -44.12 -107.69 62.73
CA TYR A 565 -45.07 -108.69 62.25
C TYR A 565 -46.11 -108.04 61.36
N LEU A 566 -46.41 -108.67 60.22
CA LEU A 566 -47.47 -108.33 59.29
C LEU A 566 -48.54 -109.43 59.34
N TYR A 567 -49.77 -109.08 59.65
CA TYR A 567 -50.88 -110.02 59.71
C TYR A 567 -51.64 -110.02 58.39
N LEU A 568 -51.61 -111.15 57.68
CA LEU A 568 -52.38 -111.34 56.45
C LEU A 568 -53.60 -112.20 56.75
N ASN A 569 -54.80 -111.68 56.47
CA ASN A 569 -56.06 -112.39 56.66
C ASN A 569 -57.00 -112.10 55.48
N ARG A 570 -57.33 -113.12 54.69
CA ARG A 570 -58.25 -112.98 53.55
C ARG A 570 -59.71 -112.82 53.95
#